data_AF-A0A966FUC2-F1
#
_entry.id   AF-A0A966FUC2-F1
#
_cell.length_a   1.000
_cell.length_b   1.000
_cell.length_c   1.000
_cell.angle_alpha   90.00
_cell.angle_beta   90.00
_cell.angle_gamma   90.00
#
_symmetry.space_group_name_H-M   'P 1'
#
loop_
_entity.id
_entity.type
_entity.pdbx_description
1 polymer ?
#
loop_
_entity_poly.entity_id
_entity_poly.type
_entity_poly.pdbx_seq_one_letter_code
_entity_poly.pdbx_strand_id
1 'polypeptide(L)'
;MADPTSETVDELLVDVRANTRGFAQDMAQMRRDLDGELVSAFARAGDVLERGLLSAIRRGSLGFEDLQKTASKAIDRIAAQALKLGLRQLLGAGNPAGGFLGTLLNGALGLPGRATGGPVSAQRGYLVGERGPELFVPPGDGRIVPAAAAGDSRQVAVSIQLAAPAGTAAPVALERSSRQIAAAVRRAMEGS
;
A
#
# COMPACT_ATOMS: atom_id res chain seq x y z
N MET A 1 24.38 29.34 -50.19
CA MET A 1 23.34 28.29 -50.16
C MET A 1 23.17 27.93 -48.70
N ALA A 2 22.12 28.44 -48.05
CA ALA A 2 21.88 28.22 -46.62
C ALA A 2 21.41 26.77 -46.40
N ASP A 3 21.86 26.16 -45.31
CA ASP A 3 21.58 24.77 -44.96
C ASP A 3 20.15 24.65 -44.37
N PRO A 4 19.24 23.88 -44.98
CA PRO A 4 17.85 23.76 -44.52
C PRO A 4 17.73 23.15 -43.11
N THR A 5 18.77 22.50 -42.58
CA THR A 5 18.73 21.87 -41.25
C THR A 5 18.88 22.87 -40.10
N SER A 6 19.48 24.05 -40.32
CA SER A 6 19.63 25.05 -39.26
C SER A 6 18.31 25.77 -38.94
N GLU A 7 17.46 25.98 -39.95
CA GLU A 7 16.16 26.66 -39.76
C GLU A 7 15.20 25.83 -38.89
N THR A 8 15.16 24.52 -39.07
CA THR A 8 14.30 23.62 -38.26
C THR A 8 14.76 23.53 -36.81
N VAL A 9 16.08 23.54 -36.56
CA VAL A 9 16.64 23.51 -35.20
C VAL A 9 16.35 24.81 -34.47
N ASP A 10 16.44 25.95 -35.15
CA ASP A 10 16.09 27.25 -34.57
C ASP A 10 14.59 27.34 -34.22
N GLU A 11 13.72 26.81 -35.08
CA GLU A 11 12.27 26.73 -34.82
C GLU A 11 11.95 25.87 -33.58
N LEU A 12 12.54 24.67 -33.49
CA LEU A 12 12.42 23.78 -32.33
C LEU A 12 12.97 24.42 -31.04
N LEU A 13 14.08 25.15 -31.13
CA LEU A 13 14.66 25.86 -29.98
C LEU A 13 13.79 27.02 -29.52
N VAL A 14 13.12 27.73 -30.45
CA VAL A 14 12.16 28.79 -30.14
C VAL A 14 10.93 28.21 -29.44
N ASP A 15 10.40 27.09 -29.91
CA ASP A 15 9.24 26.42 -29.29
C ASP A 15 9.56 25.87 -27.89
N VAL A 16 10.69 25.18 -27.72
CA VAL A 16 11.13 24.68 -26.41
C VAL A 16 11.35 25.83 -25.43
N ARG A 17 11.92 26.95 -25.89
CA ARG A 17 12.12 28.15 -25.09
C ARG A 17 10.80 28.84 -24.73
N ALA A 18 9.82 28.86 -25.63
CA ALA A 18 8.49 29.38 -25.35
C ALA A 18 7.76 28.52 -24.29
N ASN A 19 7.78 27.20 -24.47
CA ASN A 19 7.18 26.24 -23.54
C ASN A 19 7.81 26.30 -22.14
N THR A 20 9.14 26.45 -22.06
CA THR A 20 9.85 26.53 -20.77
C THR A 20 9.49 27.82 -20.01
N ARG A 21 9.28 28.94 -20.71
CA ARG A 21 8.85 30.20 -20.08
C ARG A 21 7.42 30.11 -19.55
N GLY A 22 6.51 29.50 -20.31
CA GLY A 22 5.13 29.25 -19.85
C GLY A 22 5.11 28.38 -18.60
N PHE A 23 5.83 27.26 -18.63
CA PHE A 23 5.95 26.36 -17.48
C PHE A 23 6.53 27.05 -16.23
N ALA A 24 7.55 27.91 -16.38
CA ALA A 24 8.11 28.66 -15.27
C ALA A 24 7.12 29.67 -14.66
N GLN A 25 6.28 30.30 -15.49
CA GLN A 25 5.22 31.19 -15.05
C GLN A 25 4.10 30.44 -14.30
N ASP A 26 3.71 29.27 -14.81
CA ASP A 26 2.69 28.41 -14.19
C ASP A 26 3.16 27.89 -12.83
N MET A 27 4.42 27.44 -12.73
CA MET A 27 5.03 27.04 -11.46
C MET A 27 5.07 28.19 -10.44
N ALA A 28 5.37 29.41 -10.90
CA ALA A 28 5.37 30.59 -10.03
C ALA A 28 3.96 31.00 -9.59
N GLN A 29 2.93 30.72 -10.39
CA GLN A 29 1.52 30.91 -10.03
C GLN A 29 1.06 29.86 -9.02
N MET A 30 1.30 28.58 -9.30
CA MET A 30 0.96 27.47 -8.42
C MET A 30 1.61 27.60 -7.05
N ARG A 31 2.87 28.06 -6.99
CA ARG A 31 3.55 28.35 -5.72
C ARG A 31 2.85 29.44 -4.91
N ARG A 32 2.42 30.53 -5.55
CA ARG A 32 1.73 31.63 -4.86
C ARG A 32 0.38 31.20 -4.32
N ASP A 33 -0.35 30.40 -5.09
CA ASP A 33 -1.65 29.88 -4.67
C ASP A 33 -1.50 28.88 -3.52
N LEU A 34 -0.51 27.97 -3.59
CA LEU A 34 -0.16 27.05 -2.50
C LEU A 34 0.28 27.78 -1.23
N ASP A 35 1.19 28.76 -1.33
CA ASP A 35 1.67 29.50 -0.17
C ASP A 35 0.50 30.26 0.51
N GLY A 36 -0.41 30.85 -0.26
CA GLY A 36 -1.59 31.55 0.27
C GLY A 36 -2.59 30.61 0.95
N GLU A 37 -2.94 29.50 0.30
CA GLU A 37 -3.89 28.53 0.84
C GLU A 37 -3.34 27.82 2.07
N LEU A 38 -2.09 27.36 2.03
CA LEU A 38 -1.44 26.67 3.15
C LEU A 38 -1.31 27.59 4.37
N VAL A 39 -0.82 28.81 4.19
CA VAL A 39 -0.69 29.77 5.30
C VAL A 39 -2.06 30.10 5.89
N SER A 40 -3.08 30.29 5.07
CA SER A 40 -4.45 30.54 5.56
C SER A 40 -5.05 29.33 6.28
N ALA A 41 -4.72 28.11 5.87
CA ALA A 41 -5.17 26.88 6.50
C ALA A 41 -4.48 26.68 7.86
N PHE A 42 -3.16 26.93 7.93
CA PHE A 42 -2.41 26.90 9.18
C PHE A 42 -2.88 27.96 10.18
N ALA A 43 -3.14 29.19 9.73
CA ALA A 43 -3.71 30.23 10.59
C ALA A 43 -5.06 29.81 11.19
N ARG A 44 -5.97 29.28 10.35
CA ARG A 44 -7.27 28.77 10.82
C ARG A 44 -7.13 27.60 11.79
N ALA A 45 -6.20 26.69 11.55
CA ALA A 45 -5.92 25.58 12.46
C ALA A 45 -5.35 26.07 13.80
N GLY A 46 -4.46 27.07 13.76
CA GLY A 46 -3.92 27.75 14.93
C GLY A 46 -5.02 28.37 15.79
N ASP A 47 -5.94 29.13 15.18
CA ASP A 47 -7.06 29.75 15.92
C ASP A 47 -7.98 28.72 16.57
N VAL A 48 -8.18 27.56 15.95
CA VAL A 48 -8.99 26.47 16.52
C VAL A 48 -8.26 25.84 17.71
N LEU A 49 -6.96 25.59 17.57
CA LEU A 49 -6.13 25.05 18.63
C LEU A 49 -6.05 26.01 19.82
N GLU A 50 -5.82 27.30 19.56
CA GLU A 50 -5.76 28.34 20.59
C GLU A 50 -7.08 28.43 21.36
N ARG A 51 -8.22 28.44 20.65
CA ARG A 51 -9.55 28.44 21.30
C ARG A 51 -9.79 27.17 22.10
N GLY A 52 -9.35 26.01 21.59
CA GLY A 52 -9.42 24.74 22.30
C GLY A 52 -8.61 24.76 23.60
N LEU A 53 -7.37 25.25 23.53
CA LEU A 53 -6.45 25.33 24.65
C LEU A 53 -6.90 26.37 25.69
N LEU A 54 -7.32 27.56 25.27
CA LEU A 54 -7.88 28.59 26.15
C LEU A 54 -9.16 28.12 26.83
N SER A 55 -10.00 27.35 26.13
CA SER A 55 -11.20 26.74 26.72
C SER A 55 -10.85 25.67 27.74
N ALA A 56 -9.86 24.81 27.45
CA ALA A 56 -9.36 23.77 28.35
C ALA A 56 -8.73 24.37 29.63
N ILE A 57 -7.91 25.42 29.48
CA ILE A 57 -7.30 26.15 30.60
C ILE A 57 -8.38 26.82 31.45
N ARG A 58 -9.36 27.49 30.83
CA ARG A 58 -10.47 28.15 31.55
C ARG A 58 -11.39 27.15 32.26
N ARG A 59 -11.55 25.94 31.72
CA ARG A 59 -12.39 24.88 32.28
C ARG A 59 -11.69 24.05 33.35
N GLY A 60 -10.36 24.14 33.44
CA GLY A 60 -9.57 23.50 34.50
C GLY A 60 -9.46 21.98 34.42
N SER A 61 -9.84 21.35 33.31
CA SER A 61 -9.78 19.89 33.14
C SER A 61 -8.86 19.49 31.98
N LEU A 62 -7.71 18.90 32.31
CA LEU A 62 -7.03 17.96 31.42
C LEU A 62 -7.81 16.64 31.45
N GLY A 63 -9.04 16.66 30.94
CA GLY A 63 -9.94 15.51 30.94
C GLY A 63 -9.83 14.73 29.64
N PHE A 64 -9.18 13.57 29.67
CA PHE A 64 -9.17 12.59 28.57
C PHE A 64 -10.59 12.31 28.03
N GLU A 65 -11.59 12.38 28.90
CA GLU A 65 -13.02 12.26 28.56
C GLU A 65 -13.52 13.31 27.55
N ASP A 66 -13.07 14.56 27.66
CA ASP A 66 -13.52 15.64 26.77
C ASP A 66 -12.79 15.60 25.43
N LEU A 67 -11.52 15.19 25.42
CA LEU A 67 -10.79 14.83 24.21
C LEU A 67 -11.44 13.64 23.51
N GLN A 68 -11.80 12.59 24.25
CA GLN A 68 -12.48 11.41 23.72
C GLN A 68 -13.85 11.77 23.13
N LYS A 69 -14.64 12.61 23.81
CA LYS A 69 -15.95 13.09 23.30
C LYS A 69 -15.81 13.96 22.05
N THR A 70 -14.72 14.70 21.92
CA THR A 70 -14.48 15.58 20.77
C THR A 70 -13.95 14.77 19.58
N ALA A 71 -13.03 13.84 19.83
CA ALA A 71 -12.52 12.89 18.85
C ALA A 71 -13.62 11.99 18.30
N SER A 72 -14.50 11.45 19.16
CA SER A 72 -15.64 10.63 18.71
C SER A 72 -16.59 11.44 17.82
N LYS A 73 -16.94 12.67 18.21
CA LYS A 73 -17.75 13.57 17.37
C LYS A 73 -17.09 13.91 16.04
N ALA A 74 -15.75 14.00 15.98
CA ALA A 74 -15.03 14.22 14.74
C ALA A 74 -15.08 12.98 13.83
N ILE A 75 -14.88 11.79 14.39
CA ILE A 75 -14.98 10.51 13.69
C ILE A 75 -16.41 10.31 13.15
N ASP A 76 -17.44 10.59 13.96
CA ASP A 76 -18.84 10.47 13.54
C ASP A 76 -19.17 11.40 12.36
N ARG A 77 -18.60 12.61 12.33
CA ARG A 77 -18.76 13.54 11.20
C ARG A 77 -18.07 13.03 9.94
N ILE A 78 -16.85 12.51 10.06
CA ILE A 78 -16.09 11.94 8.94
C ILE A 78 -16.80 10.70 8.41
N ALA A 79 -17.28 9.81 9.29
CA ALA A 79 -18.04 8.62 8.94
C ALA A 79 -19.36 8.98 8.25
N ALA A 80 -20.08 9.99 8.75
CA ALA A 80 -21.30 10.47 8.11
C ALA A 80 -21.04 11.12 6.74
N GLN A 81 -19.90 11.80 6.55
CA GLN A 81 -19.51 12.35 5.26
C GLN A 81 -19.07 11.24 4.29
N ALA A 82 -18.23 10.30 4.73
CA ALA A 82 -17.81 9.14 3.95
C ALA A 82 -19.01 8.27 3.54
N LEU A 83 -19.97 8.05 4.43
CA LEU A 83 -21.21 7.35 4.12
C LEU A 83 -22.08 8.16 3.15
N LYS A 84 -22.17 9.49 3.28
CA LYS A 84 -22.90 10.32 2.30
C LYS A 84 -22.25 10.33 0.92
N LEU A 85 -20.92 10.21 0.84
CA LEU A 85 -20.18 10.07 -0.41
C LEU A 85 -20.28 8.65 -0.99
N GLY A 86 -20.14 7.61 -0.17
CA GLY A 86 -20.25 6.21 -0.58
C GLY A 86 -21.68 5.77 -0.91
N LEU A 87 -22.68 6.28 -0.17
CA LEU A 87 -24.09 6.03 -0.45
C LEU A 87 -24.59 6.85 -1.65
N ARG A 88 -23.92 7.96 -2.02
CA ARG A 88 -24.13 8.63 -3.32
C ARG A 88 -23.52 7.88 -4.50
N GLN A 89 -22.61 6.92 -4.25
CA GLN A 89 -22.03 6.06 -5.28
C GLN A 89 -22.79 4.74 -5.48
N LEU A 90 -23.69 4.36 -4.57
CA LEU A 90 -24.34 3.03 -4.56
C LEU A 90 -25.66 2.93 -5.33
N LEU A 91 -26.19 4.03 -5.86
CA LEU A 91 -27.43 4.05 -6.67
C LEU A 91 -27.24 4.59 -8.08
N GLY A 92 -25.98 4.73 -8.53
CA GLY A 92 -25.62 5.17 -9.88
C GLY A 92 -24.69 4.18 -10.57
N ALA A 93 -25.18 2.95 -10.80
CA ALA A 93 -24.55 2.02 -11.73
C ALA A 93 -24.45 2.68 -13.11
N GLY A 94 -23.24 3.00 -13.57
CA GLY A 94 -23.03 3.38 -14.98
C GLY A 94 -21.91 4.37 -15.33
N ASN A 95 -21.11 4.90 -14.39
CA ASN A 95 -20.07 5.87 -14.77
C ASN A 95 -18.63 5.32 -14.56
N PRO A 96 -17.83 5.09 -15.63
CA PRO A 96 -16.48 4.51 -15.52
C PRO A 96 -15.47 5.41 -14.79
N ALA A 97 -15.77 6.71 -14.62
CA ALA A 97 -14.96 7.63 -13.84
C ALA A 97 -15.08 7.44 -12.31
N GLY A 98 -16.17 6.85 -11.82
CA GLY A 98 -16.39 6.61 -10.38
C GLY A 98 -15.57 5.44 -9.84
N GLY A 99 -15.28 4.44 -10.68
CA GLY A 99 -14.36 3.35 -10.34
C GLY A 99 -12.93 3.85 -10.20
N PHE A 100 -12.47 4.70 -11.13
CA PHE A 100 -11.10 5.20 -11.18
C PHE A 100 -10.75 6.13 -10.02
N LEU A 101 -11.68 7.00 -9.60
CA LEU A 101 -11.51 7.83 -8.40
C LEU A 101 -11.53 6.98 -7.12
N GLY A 102 -12.32 5.90 -7.11
CA GLY A 102 -12.30 4.90 -6.04
C GLY A 102 -10.97 4.17 -5.95
N THR A 103 -10.36 3.77 -7.08
CA THR A 103 -9.04 3.13 -7.12
C THR A 103 -7.90 4.09 -6.80
N LEU A 104 -7.99 5.36 -7.20
CA LEU A 104 -6.98 6.38 -6.89
C LEU A 104 -7.06 6.91 -5.46
N LEU A 105 -8.26 7.06 -4.89
CA LEU A 105 -8.38 7.35 -3.46
C LEU A 105 -7.97 6.17 -2.61
N ASN A 106 -8.22 4.94 -3.06
CA ASN A 106 -7.57 3.77 -2.50
C ASN A 106 -6.04 3.83 -2.70
N GLY A 107 -5.52 4.27 -3.84
CA GLY A 107 -4.08 4.46 -4.06
C GLY A 107 -3.42 5.50 -3.14
N ALA A 108 -4.12 6.62 -2.88
CA ALA A 108 -3.60 7.78 -2.16
C ALA A 108 -3.86 7.76 -0.64
N LEU A 109 -4.93 7.09 -0.19
CA LEU A 109 -5.20 6.84 1.24
C LEU A 109 -4.58 5.52 1.73
N GLY A 110 -3.77 4.87 0.89
CA GLY A 110 -3.23 3.56 1.15
C GLY A 110 -4.35 2.52 1.13
N LEU A 111 -4.51 1.84 -0.01
CA LEU A 111 -4.91 0.44 -0.01
C LEU A 111 -4.05 -0.17 1.08
N PRO A 112 -4.61 -0.99 1.98
CA PRO A 112 -3.78 -1.73 2.92
C PRO A 112 -2.79 -2.53 2.08
N GLY A 113 -1.61 -1.93 1.87
CA GLY A 113 -0.57 -2.47 1.07
C GLY A 113 -0.22 -3.75 1.80
N ARG A 114 -0.30 -4.87 1.10
CA ARG A 114 0.06 -6.16 1.67
C ARG A 114 1.57 -6.26 1.94
N ALA A 115 2.29 -5.14 1.87
CA ALA A 115 3.63 -4.95 2.44
C ALA A 115 3.67 -5.32 3.93
N THR A 116 2.57 -5.15 4.68
CA THR A 116 2.45 -5.62 6.08
C THR A 116 1.96 -7.07 6.20
N GLY A 117 1.65 -7.72 5.07
CA GLY A 117 1.08 -9.06 5.00
C GLY A 117 -0.44 -9.14 5.20
N GLY A 118 -0.93 -10.36 5.39
CA GLY A 118 -2.34 -10.63 5.74
C GLY A 118 -3.03 -11.69 4.87
N PRO A 119 -4.23 -12.15 5.28
CA PRO A 119 -4.97 -13.19 4.58
C PRO A 119 -5.40 -12.71 3.19
N VAL A 120 -5.26 -13.59 2.20
CA VAL A 120 -5.68 -13.37 0.81
C VAL A 120 -6.74 -14.40 0.41
N SER A 121 -7.64 -13.98 -0.45
CA SER A 121 -8.70 -14.82 -0.99
C SER A 121 -8.39 -15.20 -2.42
N ALA A 122 -8.83 -16.39 -2.83
CA ALA A 122 -8.68 -16.87 -4.20
C ALA A 122 -9.17 -15.85 -5.24
N GLN A 123 -8.46 -15.77 -6.37
CA GLN A 123 -8.83 -15.00 -7.58
C GLN A 123 -8.98 -13.48 -7.38
N ARG A 124 -8.59 -12.94 -6.23
CA ARG A 124 -8.61 -11.50 -5.95
C ARG A 124 -7.23 -10.90 -6.12
N GLY A 125 -7.13 -9.80 -6.88
CA GLY A 125 -5.89 -9.06 -7.03
C GLY A 125 -5.53 -8.25 -5.78
N TYR A 126 -4.26 -8.29 -5.40
CA TYR A 126 -3.67 -7.56 -4.30
C TYR A 126 -2.40 -6.86 -4.77
N LEU A 127 -2.17 -5.62 -4.34
CA LEU A 127 -0.90 -4.95 -4.54
C LEU A 127 0.06 -5.31 -3.39
N VAL A 128 1.22 -5.85 -3.76
CA VAL A 128 2.31 -6.30 -2.88
C VAL A 128 3.59 -5.58 -3.27
N GLY A 129 4.60 -5.58 -2.38
CA GLY A 129 5.95 -5.14 -2.72
C GLY A 129 6.44 -3.93 -1.93
N GLU A 130 7.63 -4.09 -1.35
CA GLU A 130 8.37 -3.05 -0.62
C GLU A 130 9.38 -2.30 -1.52
N ARG A 131 9.58 -2.78 -2.75
CA ARG A 131 10.41 -2.15 -3.80
C ARG A 131 9.61 -1.57 -4.97
N GLY A 132 8.31 -1.42 -4.79
CA GLY A 132 7.38 -0.98 -5.83
C GLY A 132 6.10 -1.82 -5.83
N PRO A 133 4.99 -1.29 -6.35
CA PRO A 133 3.72 -1.98 -6.39
C PRO A 133 3.70 -3.08 -7.46
N GLU A 134 3.71 -4.33 -7.04
CA GLU A 134 3.49 -5.51 -7.88
C GLU A 134 2.07 -6.06 -7.65
N LEU A 135 1.44 -6.58 -8.71
CA LEU A 135 0.12 -7.20 -8.63
C LEU A 135 0.25 -8.70 -8.36
N PHE A 136 -0.36 -9.16 -7.28
CA PHE A 136 -0.44 -10.57 -6.90
C PHE A 136 -1.90 -11.06 -6.91
N VAL A 137 -2.15 -12.14 -7.63
CA VAL A 137 -3.47 -12.80 -7.70
C VAL A 137 -3.29 -14.28 -7.28
N PRO A 138 -3.75 -14.70 -6.09
CA PRO A 138 -3.54 -16.06 -5.65
C PRO A 138 -4.57 -17.02 -6.29
N PRO A 139 -4.17 -18.25 -6.64
CA PRO A 139 -5.07 -19.26 -7.19
C PRO A 139 -6.04 -19.86 -6.14
N GLY A 140 -5.76 -19.65 -4.86
CA GLY A 140 -6.53 -20.17 -3.72
C GLY A 140 -6.44 -19.25 -2.50
N ASP A 141 -7.14 -19.59 -1.44
CA ASP A 141 -7.04 -18.84 -0.18
C ASP A 141 -5.67 -19.06 0.48
N GLY A 142 -5.14 -18.01 1.09
CA GLY A 142 -3.81 -18.06 1.67
C GLY A 142 -3.48 -16.85 2.52
N ARG A 143 -2.19 -16.62 2.77
CA ARG A 143 -1.70 -15.46 3.52
C ARG A 143 -0.39 -14.96 2.92
N ILE A 144 -0.28 -13.65 2.80
CA ILE A 144 0.98 -12.97 2.49
C ILE A 144 1.76 -12.79 3.80
N VAL A 145 2.98 -13.28 3.82
CA VAL A 145 3.93 -13.10 4.93
C VAL A 145 5.01 -12.13 4.46
N PRO A 146 5.21 -10.99 5.15
CA PRO A 146 6.24 -10.04 4.76
C PRO A 146 7.63 -10.60 5.05
N ALA A 147 8.62 -10.25 4.22
CA ALA A 147 9.98 -10.81 4.29
C ALA A 147 10.63 -10.59 5.67
N ALA A 148 10.37 -9.44 6.30
CA ALA A 148 10.86 -9.13 7.64
C ALA A 148 10.22 -10.00 8.76
N ALA A 149 9.01 -10.52 8.55
CA ALA A 149 8.33 -11.41 9.51
C ALA A 149 8.54 -12.90 9.18
N ALA A 150 8.97 -13.21 7.95
CA ALA A 150 9.49 -14.51 7.57
C ALA A 150 10.92 -14.64 8.13
N GLY A 151 11.04 -14.75 9.46
CA GLY A 151 12.32 -15.06 10.11
C GLY A 151 12.98 -16.28 9.46
N ASP A 152 14.31 -16.32 9.52
CA ASP A 152 15.30 -17.18 8.83
C ASP A 152 15.06 -18.73 8.85
N SER A 153 13.95 -19.20 9.39
CA SER A 153 13.53 -20.60 9.30
C SER A 153 12.69 -20.84 8.04
N ARG A 154 13.34 -21.18 6.93
CA ARG A 154 12.71 -21.84 5.77
C ARG A 154 12.23 -23.23 6.20
N GLN A 155 11.09 -23.32 6.87
CA GLN A 155 10.52 -24.60 7.28
C GLN A 155 9.89 -25.28 6.05
N VAL A 156 10.65 -26.18 5.43
CA VAL A 156 10.17 -27.04 4.35
C VAL A 156 9.60 -28.32 4.96
N ALA A 157 8.26 -28.42 5.02
CA ALA A 157 7.60 -29.65 5.42
C ALA A 157 7.45 -30.57 4.19
N VAL A 158 8.22 -31.67 4.14
CA VAL A 158 8.13 -32.69 3.10
C VAL A 158 7.39 -33.91 3.65
N SER A 159 6.22 -34.23 3.10
CA SER A 159 5.50 -35.47 3.41
C SER A 159 5.90 -36.57 2.41
N ILE A 160 6.64 -37.57 2.89
CA ILE A 160 7.05 -38.73 2.06
C ILE A 160 6.11 -39.89 2.40
N GLN A 161 5.32 -40.31 1.41
CA GLN A 161 4.46 -41.49 1.52
C GLN A 161 5.25 -42.70 1.03
N LEU A 162 5.60 -43.60 1.95
CA LEU A 162 6.32 -44.83 1.62
C LEU A 162 5.31 -45.96 1.37
N ALA A 163 5.27 -46.47 0.14
CA ALA A 163 4.59 -47.72 -0.16
C ALA A 163 5.46 -48.90 0.31
N ALA A 164 5.17 -49.45 1.48
CA ALA A 164 5.79 -50.68 1.93
C ALA A 164 5.12 -51.88 1.20
N PRO A 165 5.88 -52.78 0.57
CA PRO A 165 5.33 -54.01 0.00
C PRO A 165 4.60 -54.83 1.07
N ALA A 166 3.46 -55.42 0.70
CA ALA A 166 2.67 -56.23 1.62
C ALA A 166 3.51 -57.41 2.16
N GLY A 167 3.63 -57.52 3.48
CA GLY A 167 4.32 -58.63 4.16
C GLY A 167 5.57 -58.27 4.96
N THR A 168 6.08 -57.04 4.89
CA THR A 168 7.18 -56.59 5.78
C THR A 168 6.64 -56.07 7.12
N ALA A 169 7.13 -56.63 8.23
CA ALA A 169 6.85 -56.11 9.56
C ALA A 169 7.32 -54.65 9.66
N ALA A 170 6.41 -53.75 10.04
CA ALA A 170 6.63 -52.30 10.16
C ALA A 170 7.98 -51.88 10.78
N PRO A 171 8.50 -52.51 11.85
CA PRO A 171 9.78 -52.11 12.43
C PRO A 171 10.99 -52.30 11.49
N VAL A 172 11.02 -53.38 10.69
CA VAL A 172 12.18 -53.70 9.83
C VAL A 172 12.21 -52.80 8.58
N ALA A 173 11.04 -52.43 8.06
CA ALA A 173 10.94 -51.48 6.94
C ALA A 173 11.39 -50.07 7.36
N LEU A 174 11.07 -49.66 8.59
CA LEU A 174 11.46 -48.36 9.13
C LEU A 174 12.97 -48.26 9.37
N GLU A 175 13.61 -49.31 9.91
CA GLU A 175 15.07 -49.31 10.15
C GLU A 175 15.91 -49.25 8.87
N ARG A 176 15.48 -49.93 7.80
CA ARG A 176 16.17 -49.85 6.50
C ARG A 176 16.00 -48.48 5.86
N SER A 177 14.80 -47.91 5.98
CA SER A 177 14.47 -46.60 5.43
C SER A 177 15.21 -45.48 6.16
N SER A 178 15.35 -45.54 7.49
CA SER A 178 16.05 -44.51 8.26
C SER A 178 17.52 -44.38 7.85
N ARG A 179 18.20 -45.50 7.58
CA ARG A 179 19.60 -45.50 7.09
C ARG A 179 19.71 -44.93 5.68
N GLN A 180 18.76 -45.26 4.79
CA GLN A 180 18.75 -44.72 3.43
C GLN A 180 18.50 -43.22 3.41
N ILE A 181 17.55 -42.73 4.23
CA ILE A 181 17.26 -41.32 4.38
C ILE A 181 18.46 -40.58 4.97
N ALA A 182 19.08 -41.11 6.03
CA ALA A 182 20.26 -40.50 6.64
C ALA A 182 21.44 -40.38 5.66
N ALA A 183 21.66 -41.39 4.81
CA ALA A 183 22.70 -41.34 3.78
C ALA A 183 22.39 -40.32 2.67
N ALA A 184 21.12 -40.23 2.24
CA ALA A 184 20.68 -39.27 1.23
C ALA A 184 20.79 -37.81 1.74
N VAL A 185 20.37 -37.56 2.99
CA VAL A 185 20.46 -36.25 3.63
C VAL A 185 21.92 -35.83 3.82
N ARG A 186 22.78 -36.74 4.29
CA ARG A 186 24.22 -36.44 4.45
C ARG A 186 24.86 -36.04 3.12
N ARG A 187 24.56 -36.77 2.04
CA ARG A 187 25.07 -36.45 0.69
C ARG A 187 24.56 -35.10 0.19
N ALA A 188 23.31 -34.73 0.49
CA ALA A 188 22.75 -33.45 0.10
C ALA A 188 23.39 -32.27 0.86
N MET A 189 23.77 -32.48 2.13
CA MET A 189 24.45 -31.48 2.95
C MET A 189 25.93 -31.32 2.60
N GLU A 190 26.59 -32.38 2.17
CA GLU A 190 28.00 -32.34 1.73
C GLU A 190 28.16 -31.83 0.29
N GLY A 191 27.09 -31.86 -0.51
CA GLY A 191 27.08 -31.43 -1.91
C GLY A 191 26.52 -30.03 -2.17
N SER A 192 26.22 -29.25 -1.13
CA SER A 192 25.72 -27.87 -1.23
C SER A 192 26.74 -26.85 -0.73
#